data_AF-A0AA37MV93-F1
#
_entry.id   AF-A0AA37MV93-F1
#
_cell.length_a   1.000
_cell.length_b   1.000
_cell.length_c   1.000
_cell.angle_alpha   90.00
_cell.angle_beta   90.00
_cell.angle_gamma   90.00
#
_symmetry.space_group_name_H-M   'P 1'
#
loop_
_entity.id
_entity.type
_entity.pdbx_description
1 polymer ?
#
loop_
_entity_poly.entity_id
_entity_poly.type
_entity_poly.pdbx_seq_one_letter_code
_entity_poly.pdbx_strand_id
1 'polypeptide(L)'
;MATRRIDSTMPFYFSRRPELAGLDRAARRDVRRLAWQFAQRHWTLHAPAFVWIVFVLLHTRYHVVPERRDYLLITLAIFVLAVVNIRFHISRYLKPARAMYDVLGGRVTGR
;
A
#
# COMPACT_ATOMS: atom_id res chain seq x y z
N MET A 1 12.99 26.89 48.61
CA MET A 1 12.85 25.52 48.06
C MET A 1 12.37 25.65 46.62
N ALA A 2 13.15 25.15 45.67
CA ALA A 2 13.09 25.54 44.26
C ALA A 2 11.87 25.00 43.51
N THR A 3 11.19 25.90 42.80
CA THR A 3 10.18 25.62 41.76
C THR A 3 10.84 24.87 40.61
N ARG A 4 10.45 23.60 40.43
CA ARG A 4 10.91 22.76 39.31
C ARG A 4 10.34 23.33 38.01
N ARG A 5 11.15 24.08 37.27
CA ARG A 5 10.88 24.40 35.84
C ARG A 5 10.73 23.07 35.11
N ILE A 6 9.51 22.78 34.66
CA ILE A 6 9.28 21.74 33.66
C ILE A 6 9.80 22.33 32.36
N ASP A 7 11.01 21.92 31.97
CA ASP A 7 11.60 22.29 30.70
C ASP A 7 10.66 21.91 29.55
N SER A 8 10.18 22.93 28.88
CA SER A 8 9.32 22.89 27.71
C SER A 8 10.11 22.51 26.45
N THR A 9 10.66 21.31 26.46
CA THR A 9 11.30 20.65 25.31
C THR A 9 10.77 19.23 25.20
N MET A 10 9.51 19.08 24.81
CA MET A 10 9.04 17.84 24.15
C MET A 10 9.45 17.93 22.68
N PRO A 11 10.55 17.33 22.20
CA PRO A 11 11.04 17.55 20.86
C PRO A 11 10.47 16.50 19.89
N PHE A 12 9.25 16.01 20.10
CA PHE A 12 8.59 15.15 19.13
C PHE A 12 7.09 15.42 19.10
N TYR A 13 6.72 16.30 18.17
CA TYR A 13 5.37 16.52 17.68
C TYR A 13 4.78 15.18 17.15
N PHE A 14 4.12 14.41 18.01
CA PHE A 14 3.20 13.35 17.62
C PHE A 14 1.76 13.89 17.40
N SER A 15 1.59 15.20 17.19
CA SER A 15 0.24 15.79 17.06
C SER A 15 -0.48 15.45 15.74
N ARG A 16 0.18 14.79 14.77
CA ARG A 16 -0.44 14.44 13.48
C ARG A 16 -0.95 13.01 13.35
N ARG A 17 -0.66 12.10 14.30
CA ARG A 17 -1.11 10.69 14.24
C ARG A 17 -1.47 10.18 15.63
N PRO A 18 -2.64 10.57 16.18
CA PRO A 18 -3.11 10.11 17.49
C PRO A 18 -3.23 8.58 17.56
N GLU A 19 -3.45 7.92 16.42
CA GLU A 19 -3.44 6.46 16.25
C GLU A 19 -2.13 5.75 16.62
N LEU A 20 -1.02 6.50 16.78
CA LEU A 20 0.27 5.96 17.21
C LEU A 20 0.65 6.37 18.65
N ALA A 21 -0.21 7.12 19.34
CA ALA A 21 -0.01 7.49 20.72
C ALA A 21 -0.12 6.24 21.62
N GLY A 22 0.84 6.03 22.53
CA GLY A 22 0.88 4.87 23.43
C GLY A 22 1.74 3.69 22.96
N LEU A 23 2.21 3.66 21.71
CA LEU A 23 3.15 2.64 21.24
C LEU A 23 4.58 2.95 21.71
N ASP A 24 5.30 1.95 22.21
CA ASP A 24 6.74 2.06 22.48
C ASP A 24 7.56 2.23 21.18
N ARG A 25 8.78 2.76 21.26
CA ARG A 25 9.66 3.02 20.10
C ARG A 25 9.88 1.80 19.22
N ALA A 26 10.03 0.61 19.82
CA ALA A 26 10.17 -0.64 19.08
C ALA A 26 8.92 -0.93 18.23
N ALA A 27 7.73 -0.85 18.85
CA ALA A 27 6.46 -1.09 18.18
C ALA A 27 6.20 -0.09 17.04
N ARG A 28 6.60 1.19 17.18
CA ARG A 28 6.51 2.18 16.08
C ARG A 28 7.40 1.82 14.89
N ARG A 29 8.60 1.29 15.13
CA ARG A 29 9.52 0.85 14.07
C ARG A 29 8.92 -0.32 13.28
N ASP A 30 8.28 -1.25 13.96
CA ASP A 30 7.63 -2.41 13.34
C ASP A 30 6.41 -2.00 12.51
N VAL A 31 5.55 -1.12 13.03
CA VAL A 31 4.41 -0.57 12.27
C VAL A 31 4.90 0.16 11.01
N ARG A 32 5.97 0.97 11.10
CA ARG A 32 6.54 1.64 9.92
C ARG A 32 7.08 0.64 8.89
N ARG A 33 7.68 -0.47 9.34
CA ARG A 33 8.20 -1.53 8.47
C ARG A 33 7.06 -2.27 7.76
N LEU A 34 6.00 -2.60 8.49
CA LEU A 34 4.77 -3.18 7.93
C LEU A 34 4.11 -2.25 6.91
N ALA A 35 3.97 -0.97 7.24
CA ALA A 35 3.42 0.03 6.33
C ALA A 35 4.25 0.17 5.04
N TRP A 36 5.58 0.18 5.16
CA TRP A 36 6.49 0.22 4.00
C TRP A 36 6.35 -1.03 3.12
N GLN A 37 6.32 -2.22 3.73
CA GLN A 37 6.11 -3.47 3.00
C GLN A 37 4.75 -3.50 2.30
N PHE A 38 3.71 -2.97 2.94
CA PHE A 38 2.39 -2.85 2.35
C PHE A 38 2.41 -1.90 1.15
N ALA A 39 3.00 -0.71 1.29
CA ALA A 39 3.12 0.26 0.20
C ALA A 39 3.88 -0.32 -1.00
N GLN A 40 5.01 -1.00 -0.76
CA GLN A 40 5.82 -1.59 -1.81
C GLN A 40 5.11 -2.76 -2.51
N ARG A 41 4.28 -3.52 -1.80
CA ARG A 41 3.42 -4.56 -2.39
C ARG A 41 2.21 -3.98 -3.11
N HIS A 42 1.64 -2.88 -2.62
CA HIS A 42 0.54 -2.20 -3.29
C HIS A 42 1.00 -1.61 -4.63
N TRP A 43 2.26 -1.17 -4.72
CA TRP A 43 2.83 -0.68 -5.97
C TRP A 43 2.76 -1.69 -7.12
N THR A 44 2.93 -2.99 -6.86
CA THR A 44 2.86 -4.02 -7.92
C THR A 44 1.45 -4.19 -8.50
N LEU A 45 0.42 -3.69 -7.80
CA LEU A 45 -0.95 -3.63 -8.30
C LEU A 45 -1.09 -2.67 -9.49
N HIS A 46 -0.22 -1.64 -9.55
CA HIS A 46 -0.17 -0.67 -10.63
C HIS A 46 0.72 -1.07 -11.82
N ALA A 47 1.46 -2.18 -11.72
CA ALA A 47 2.37 -2.60 -12.80
C ALA A 47 1.67 -2.77 -14.17
N PRO A 48 0.46 -3.35 -14.26
CA PRO A 48 -0.28 -3.42 -15.53
C PRO A 48 -0.65 -2.05 -16.10
N ALA A 49 -0.98 -1.07 -15.24
CA ALA A 49 -1.26 0.29 -15.67
C ALA A 49 -0.01 0.98 -16.22
N PHE A 50 1.15 0.74 -15.61
CA PHE A 50 2.43 1.24 -16.13
C PHE A 50 2.75 0.62 -17.51
N VAL A 51 2.57 -0.69 -17.67
CA VAL A 51 2.73 -1.38 -18.96
C VAL A 51 1.79 -0.78 -20.02
N TRP A 52 0.54 -0.51 -19.66
CA TRP A 52 -0.41 0.13 -20.56
C TRP A 52 0.03 1.54 -20.98
N ILE A 53 0.49 2.38 -20.05
CA ILE A 53 1.01 3.72 -20.37
C ILE A 53 2.19 3.64 -21.33
N VAL A 54 3.16 2.76 -21.06
CA VAL A 54 4.33 2.57 -21.94
C VAL A 54 3.88 2.11 -23.33
N PHE A 55 2.94 1.16 -23.41
CA PHE A 55 2.37 0.71 -24.67
C PHE A 55 1.71 1.85 -25.46
N VAL A 56 0.88 2.67 -24.80
CA VAL A 56 0.23 3.84 -25.41
C VAL A 56 1.29 4.82 -25.93
N LEU A 57 2.32 5.13 -25.15
CA LEU A 57 3.40 6.03 -25.58
C LEU A 57 4.17 5.49 -26.79
N LEU A 58 4.46 4.19 -26.81
CA LEU A 58 5.11 3.56 -27.96
C LEU A 58 4.21 3.61 -29.20
N HIS A 59 2.93 3.28 -29.05
CA HIS A 59 1.97 3.29 -30.15
C HIS A 59 1.75 4.70 -30.72
N THR A 60 1.67 5.72 -29.87
CA THR A 60 1.49 7.12 -30.33
C THR A 60 2.74 7.66 -31.01
N ARG A 61 3.94 7.28 -30.56
CA ARG A 61 5.21 7.79 -31.12
C ARG A 61 5.67 7.04 -32.37
N TYR A 62 5.48 5.72 -32.40
CA TYR A 62 6.09 4.84 -33.41
C TYR A 62 5.08 4.02 -34.21
N HIS A 63 3.77 4.14 -33.93
CA HIS A 63 2.72 3.38 -34.62
C HIS A 63 2.98 1.86 -34.63
N VAL A 64 3.46 1.34 -33.49
CA VAL A 64 3.81 -0.09 -33.29
C VAL A 64 2.68 -1.05 -33.70
N VAL A 65 1.44 -0.58 -33.70
CA VAL A 65 0.27 -1.38 -34.08
C VAL A 65 -0.58 -0.57 -35.05
N PRO A 66 -0.42 -0.71 -36.37
CA PRO A 66 -1.14 0.12 -37.34
C PRO A 66 -2.64 -0.22 -37.41
N GLU A 67 -3.03 -1.45 -37.09
CA GLU A 67 -4.43 -1.86 -37.09
C GLU A 67 -5.15 -1.54 -35.78
N ARG A 68 -6.33 -0.91 -35.90
CA ARG A 68 -7.20 -0.58 -34.75
C ARG A 68 -7.64 -1.83 -33.98
N ARG A 69 -7.83 -2.95 -34.68
CA ARG A 69 -8.25 -4.22 -34.08
C ARG A 69 -7.17 -4.76 -33.14
N ASP A 70 -5.93 -4.80 -33.59
CA ASP A 70 -4.80 -5.31 -32.81
C ASP A 70 -4.53 -4.42 -31.59
N TYR A 71 -4.65 -3.11 -31.74
CA TYR A 71 -4.56 -2.18 -30.61
C TYR A 71 -5.61 -2.49 -29.53
N LEU A 72 -6.85 -2.74 -29.93
CA LEU A 72 -7.93 -3.10 -29.01
C LEU A 72 -7.67 -4.45 -28.34
N LEU A 73 -7.20 -5.45 -29.09
CA LEU A 73 -6.88 -6.78 -28.54
C LEU A 73 -5.74 -6.73 -27.51
N ILE A 74 -4.67 -5.98 -27.80
CA ILE A 74 -3.55 -5.80 -26.88
C ILE A 74 -4.01 -5.04 -25.62
N THR A 75 -4.76 -3.96 -25.80
CA THR A 75 -5.33 -3.20 -24.67
C THR A 75 -6.22 -4.09 -23.80
N LEU A 76 -7.08 -4.91 -24.41
CA LEU A 76 -7.94 -5.85 -23.70
C LEU A 76 -7.13 -6.90 -22.95
N ALA A 77 -6.07 -7.45 -23.55
CA ALA A 77 -5.18 -8.40 -22.89
C ALA A 77 -4.51 -7.77 -21.65
N ILE A 78 -3.99 -6.54 -21.76
CA ILE A 78 -3.41 -5.81 -20.62
C ILE A 78 -4.48 -5.57 -19.54
N PHE A 79 -5.70 -5.23 -19.93
CA PHE A 79 -6.82 -5.04 -18.99
C PHE A 79 -7.17 -6.32 -18.24
N VAL A 80 -7.27 -7.47 -18.93
CA VAL A 80 -7.52 -8.77 -18.29
C VAL A 80 -6.39 -9.11 -17.32
N LEU A 81 -5.13 -8.89 -17.71
CA LEU A 81 -3.98 -9.07 -16.82
C LEU A 81 -4.07 -8.16 -15.58
N ALA A 82 -4.54 -6.92 -15.75
CA ALA A 82 -4.78 -6.01 -14.63
C ALA A 82 -5.83 -6.57 -13.66
N VAL A 83 -6.98 -7.01 -14.18
CA VAL A 83 -8.05 -7.61 -13.36
C VAL A 83 -7.56 -8.85 -12.62
N VAL A 84 -6.83 -9.74 -13.29
CA VAL A 84 -6.26 -10.96 -12.68
C VAL A 84 -5.24 -10.59 -11.60
N ASN A 85 -4.34 -9.64 -11.86
CA ASN A 85 -3.36 -9.16 -10.88
C ASN A 85 -4.05 -8.59 -9.63
N ILE A 86 -5.09 -7.78 -9.81
CA ILE A 86 -5.89 -7.22 -8.72
C ILE A 86 -6.59 -8.34 -7.93
N ARG A 87 -7.26 -9.28 -8.61
CA ARG A 87 -7.94 -10.42 -7.98
C ARG A 87 -6.97 -11.28 -7.17
N PHE A 88 -5.79 -11.56 -7.71
CA PHE A 88 -4.76 -12.34 -7.04
C PHE A 88 -4.18 -11.60 -5.83
N HIS A 89 -3.94 -10.30 -5.96
CA HIS A 89 -3.49 -9.47 -4.86
C HIS A 89 -4.53 -9.47 -3.73
N ILE A 90 -5.78 -9.15 -4.03
CA ILE A 90 -6.90 -9.15 -3.10
C ILE A 90 -7.01 -10.51 -2.40
N SER A 91 -7.06 -11.62 -3.14
CA SER A 91 -7.23 -12.96 -2.55
C SER A 91 -6.06 -13.38 -1.66
N ARG A 92 -4.82 -13.06 -2.06
CA ARG A 92 -3.61 -13.41 -1.32
C ARG A 92 -3.44 -12.60 -0.05
N TYR A 93 -3.92 -11.35 0.00
CA TYR A 93 -3.70 -10.46 1.14
C TYR A 93 -4.92 -10.30 2.07
N LEU A 94 -6.16 -10.48 1.58
CA LEU A 94 -7.34 -10.40 2.45
C LEU A 94 -7.40 -11.52 3.49
N LYS A 95 -7.10 -12.77 3.11
CA LYS A 95 -7.15 -13.90 4.06
C LYS A 95 -6.16 -13.72 5.23
N PRO A 96 -4.87 -13.43 4.99
CA PRO A 96 -3.92 -13.19 6.08
C PRO A 96 -4.23 -11.92 6.87
N ALA A 97 -4.63 -10.83 6.21
CA ALA A 97 -4.97 -9.59 6.91
C ALA A 97 -6.17 -9.78 7.84
N ARG A 98 -7.19 -10.54 7.41
CA ARG A 98 -8.34 -10.89 8.24
C ARG A 98 -7.94 -11.78 9.41
N ALA A 99 -7.12 -12.81 9.19
CA ALA A 99 -6.62 -13.65 10.28
C ALA A 99 -5.80 -12.86 11.31
N MET A 100 -4.95 -11.93 10.89
CA MET A 100 -4.20 -11.07 11.81
C MET A 100 -5.14 -10.10 12.56
N TYR A 101 -6.13 -9.54 11.87
CA TYR A 101 -7.15 -8.69 12.48
C TYR A 101 -7.95 -9.46 13.55
N ASP A 102 -8.38 -10.68 13.27
CA ASP A 102 -9.14 -11.51 14.20
C ASP A 102 -8.28 -11.90 15.43
N VAL A 103 -7.00 -12.22 15.24
CA VAL A 103 -6.07 -12.54 16.35
C VAL A 103 -5.77 -11.31 17.22
N LEU A 104 -5.60 -10.13 16.61
CA LEU A 104 -5.33 -8.90 17.34
C LEU A 104 -6.60 -8.33 18.01
N GLY A 105 -7.74 -8.39 17.35
CA GLY A 105 -9.05 -7.99 17.90
C GLY A 105 -9.54 -8.92 19.00
N GLY A 106 -9.28 -10.23 18.87
CA GLY A 106 -9.58 -11.24 19.89
C GLY A 106 -8.77 -11.07 21.19
N ARG A 107 -7.60 -10.43 21.13
CA ARG A 107 -6.79 -10.12 22.33
C ARG A 107 -7.18 -8.82 23.03
N VAL A 108 -7.81 -7.88 22.32
CA VAL A 108 -8.27 -6.61 22.90
C VAL A 108 -9.65 -6.74 23.56
N THR A 109 -10.49 -7.63 23.03
CA THR A 109 -11.77 -8.03 23.65
C THR A 109 -11.52 -9.27 24.51
N GLY A 110 -11.07 -9.07 25.75
CA GLY A 110 -10.76 -10.15 26.68
C GLY A 110 -11.88 -11.20 26.82
N ARG A 111 -11.53 -12.44 26.52
CA ARG A 111 -11.83 -13.59 27.39
C ARG A 111 -10.51 -14.15 27.86
#